data_AF-A0A962W5H9-F1
#
_entry.id   AF-A0A962W5H9-F1
#
_cell.length_a   1.000
_cell.length_b   1.000
_cell.length_c   1.000
_cell.angle_alpha   90.00
_cell.angle_beta   90.00
_cell.angle_gamma   90.00
#
_symmetry.space_group_name_H-M   'P 1'
#
loop_
_entity.id
_entity.type
_entity.pdbx_description
1 polymer ?
#
loop_
_entity_poly.entity_id
_entity_poly.type
_entity_poly.pdbx_seq_one_letter_code
_entity_poly.pdbx_strand_id
1 'polypeptide(L)'
;MIQAILTDIEGTTSSISFVKDVLFPYAREHMRDFVQTHADEVPVRQALDDVDNAVGHLLNTEDAIDQLIMWIDQDRKITPLKALQGLIWEAGYRDGDFHGHVYPDAVDRLRRWQADGLRLYVYSSGSVYAQKLLFGHTA
;
A
#
# COMPACT_ATOMS: atom_id res chain seq x y z
N MET A 1 -15.85 24.71 18.32
CA MET A 1 -16.21 23.29 18.57
C MET A 1 -15.54 22.46 17.48
N ILE A 2 -14.96 21.31 17.81
CA ILE A 2 -14.33 20.40 16.83
C ILE A 2 -15.43 19.66 16.05
N GLN A 3 -15.28 19.53 14.73
CA GLN A 3 -16.29 18.88 13.85
C GLN A 3 -15.77 17.64 13.13
N ALA A 4 -14.45 17.43 13.13
CA ALA A 4 -13.79 16.30 12.47
C ALA A 4 -12.45 16.02 13.12
N ILE A 5 -12.00 14.78 13.02
CA ILE A 5 -10.66 14.32 13.39
C ILE A 5 -9.97 13.85 12.12
N LEU A 6 -8.73 14.29 11.93
CA LEU A 6 -7.84 13.84 10.87
C LEU A 6 -6.68 13.09 11.52
N THR A 7 -6.50 11.81 11.18
CA THR A 7 -5.43 10.98 11.74
C THR A 7 -4.38 10.65 10.68
N ASP A 8 -3.13 10.65 11.10
CA ASP A 8 -2.07 9.94 10.39
C ASP A 8 -2.17 8.41 10.67
N ILE A 9 -1.42 7.60 9.93
CA ILE A 9 -1.35 6.15 10.08
C ILE A 9 -0.08 5.76 10.84
N GLU A 10 1.09 6.02 10.27
CA GLU A 10 2.37 5.49 10.72
C GLU A 10 2.80 6.13 12.04
N GLY A 11 2.88 5.35 13.12
CA GLY A 11 3.20 5.84 14.45
C GLY A 11 2.04 6.58 15.15
N THR A 12 0.86 6.61 14.52
CA THR A 12 -0.36 7.23 15.09
C THR A 12 -1.44 6.19 15.32
N THR A 13 -2.02 5.60 14.27
CA THR A 13 -3.01 4.51 14.42
C THR A 13 -2.37 3.14 14.26
N SER A 14 -1.24 3.05 13.56
CA SER A 14 -0.61 1.81 13.14
C SER A 14 0.89 1.85 13.39
N SER A 15 1.53 0.69 13.54
CA SER A 15 2.96 0.64 13.79
C SER A 15 3.76 1.07 12.55
N ILE A 16 4.76 1.93 12.75
CA ILE A 16 5.77 2.26 11.72
C ILE A 16 6.47 0.97 11.27
N SER A 17 6.76 0.06 12.21
CA SER A 17 7.40 -1.22 11.91
C SER A 17 6.54 -2.10 11.02
N PHE A 18 5.21 -2.02 11.08
CA PHE A 18 4.36 -2.85 10.22
C PHE A 18 4.53 -2.46 8.74
N VAL A 19 4.54 -1.15 8.45
CA VAL A 19 4.74 -0.69 7.07
C VAL A 19 6.15 -1.06 6.59
N LYS A 20 7.16 -0.77 7.40
CA LYS A 20 8.57 -0.95 7.01
C LYS A 20 9.01 -2.42 6.98
N ASP A 21 8.59 -3.21 7.96
CA ASP A 21 9.13 -4.55 8.19
C ASP A 21 8.18 -5.65 7.67
N VAL A 22 6.95 -5.31 7.25
CA VAL A 22 6.00 -6.26 6.65
C VAL A 22 5.64 -5.85 5.22
N LEU A 23 4.98 -4.71 5.02
CA LEU A 23 4.42 -4.36 3.70
C LEU A 23 5.49 -4.20 2.61
N PHE A 24 6.56 -3.44 2.90
CA PHE A 24 7.61 -3.20 1.91
C PHE A 24 8.40 -4.48 1.57
N PRO A 25 8.87 -5.27 2.54
CA PRO A 25 9.52 -6.56 2.28
C PRO A 25 8.61 -7.50 1.49
N TYR A 26 7.32 -7.60 1.85
CA TYR A 26 6.36 -8.43 1.14
C TYR A 26 6.23 -8.02 -0.34
N ALA A 27 6.01 -6.73 -0.62
CA ALA A 27 5.92 -6.27 -2.00
C ALA A 27 7.19 -6.54 -2.79
N ARG A 28 8.37 -6.39 -2.16
CA ARG A 28 9.65 -6.68 -2.79
C ARG A 28 9.81 -8.16 -3.15
N GLU A 29 9.51 -9.05 -2.21
CA GLU A 29 9.63 -10.50 -2.36
C GLU A 29 8.69 -11.04 -3.45
N HIS A 30 7.46 -10.52 -3.50
CA HIS A 30 6.43 -11.01 -4.41
C HIS A 30 6.37 -10.26 -5.76
N MET A 31 7.13 -9.17 -5.95
CA MET A 31 7.05 -8.34 -7.18
C MET A 31 7.24 -9.14 -8.46
N ARG A 32 8.27 -9.98 -8.51
CA ARG A 32 8.64 -10.75 -9.70
C ARG A 32 7.53 -11.72 -10.09
N ASP A 33 7.16 -12.60 -9.17
CA ASP A 33 6.18 -13.65 -9.41
C ASP A 33 4.80 -13.04 -9.71
N PHE A 34 4.44 -11.96 -9.02
CA PHE A 34 3.18 -11.26 -9.25
C PHE A 34 3.11 -10.68 -10.66
N VAL A 35 4.14 -9.94 -11.11
CA VAL A 35 4.16 -9.36 -12.45
C VAL A 35 4.17 -10.45 -13.52
N GLN A 36 4.97 -11.51 -13.37
CA GLN A 36 5.01 -12.61 -14.35
C GLN A 36 3.66 -13.33 -14.48
N THR A 37 2.94 -13.51 -13.36
CA THR A 37 1.66 -14.22 -13.33
C THR A 37 0.51 -13.36 -13.87
N HIS A 38 0.54 -12.05 -13.63
CA HIS A 38 -0.58 -11.14 -13.89
C HIS A 38 -0.29 -10.12 -15.00
N ALA A 39 0.80 -10.27 -15.77
CA ALA A 39 1.23 -9.31 -16.81
C ALA A 39 0.13 -8.95 -17.82
N ASP A 40 -0.77 -9.89 -18.09
CA ASP A 40 -1.86 -9.70 -19.04
C ASP A 40 -3.10 -9.03 -18.44
N GLU A 41 -3.17 -8.87 -17.13
CA GLU A 41 -4.27 -8.18 -16.49
C GLU A 41 -4.17 -6.67 -16.75
N VAL A 42 -5.29 -6.05 -17.09
CA VAL A 42 -5.37 -4.61 -17.41
C VAL A 42 -4.65 -3.72 -16.39
N PRO A 43 -4.87 -3.84 -15.07
CA PRO A 43 -4.21 -2.94 -14.11
C PRO A 43 -2.69 -3.13 -14.04
N VAL A 44 -2.19 -4.36 -14.23
CA VAL A 44 -0.75 -4.65 -14.22
C VAL A 44 -0.12 -4.14 -15.51
N ARG A 45 -0.75 -4.41 -16.66
CA ARG A 45 -0.30 -3.92 -17.98
C ARG A 45 -0.20 -2.39 -18.01
N GLN A 46 -1.23 -1.70 -17.50
CA GLN A 46 -1.21 -0.23 -17.38
C GLN A 46 -0.07 0.26 -16.48
N ALA A 47 0.17 -0.41 -15.35
CA ALA A 47 1.27 -0.04 -14.48
C ALA A 47 2.63 -0.25 -15.15
N LEU A 48 2.80 -1.31 -15.96
CA LEU A 48 4.02 -1.55 -16.74
C LEU A 48 4.22 -0.49 -17.84
N ASP A 49 3.17 -0.11 -18.57
CA ASP A 49 3.22 1.00 -19.53
C ASP A 49 3.63 2.32 -18.83
N ASP A 50 3.15 2.54 -17.61
CA ASP A 50 3.55 3.69 -16.79
C ASP A 50 5.00 3.59 -16.29
N VAL A 51 5.55 2.38 -16.09
CA VAL A 51 6.99 2.18 -15.83
C VAL A 51 7.79 2.65 -17.04
N ASP A 52 7.43 2.23 -18.26
CA ASP A 52 8.09 2.65 -19.50
C ASP A 52 8.10 4.17 -19.64
N ASN A 53 6.96 4.82 -19.38
CA ASN A 53 6.85 6.28 -19.37
C ASN A 53 7.76 6.94 -18.32
N ALA A 54 7.87 6.34 -17.13
CA ALA A 54 8.70 6.87 -16.05
C ALA A 54 10.22 6.71 -16.32
N VAL A 55 10.63 5.66 -17.05
CA VAL A 55 12.04 5.48 -17.47
C VAL A 55 12.36 6.12 -18.82
N GLY A 56 11.35 6.51 -19.60
CA GLY A 56 11.48 7.19 -20.89
C GLY A 56 11.83 6.29 -22.08
N HIS A 57 11.63 4.97 -21.95
CA HIS A 57 11.83 4.00 -23.03
C HIS A 57 11.06 2.70 -22.73
N LEU A 58 10.86 1.87 -23.75
CA LEU A 58 10.17 0.58 -23.61
C LEU A 58 11.08 -0.44 -22.94
N LEU A 59 10.54 -1.10 -21.91
CA LEU A 59 11.18 -2.23 -21.24
C LEU A 59 10.49 -3.54 -21.63
N ASN A 60 11.23 -4.64 -21.61
CA ASN A 60 10.57 -5.94 -21.52
C ASN A 60 10.15 -6.20 -20.05
N THR A 61 9.33 -7.22 -19.82
CA THR A 61 8.79 -7.53 -18.50
C THR A 61 9.88 -7.77 -17.44
N GLU A 62 10.98 -8.41 -17.79
CA GLU A 62 12.08 -8.70 -16.87
C GLU A 62 12.81 -7.42 -16.45
N ASP A 63 13.13 -6.56 -17.41
CA ASP A 63 13.77 -5.27 -17.14
C ASP A 63 12.84 -4.34 -16.33
N ALA A 64 11.53 -4.40 -16.58
CA ALA A 64 10.55 -3.67 -15.78
C ALA A 64 10.48 -4.17 -14.32
N ILE A 65 10.53 -5.49 -14.11
CA ILE A 65 10.60 -6.09 -12.77
C ILE A 65 11.88 -5.63 -12.04
N ASP A 66 13.03 -5.71 -12.69
CA ASP A 66 14.30 -5.29 -12.09
C ASP A 66 14.30 -3.79 -11.78
N GLN A 67 13.70 -2.97 -12.64
CA GLN A 67 13.51 -1.54 -12.42
C GLN A 67 12.60 -1.24 -11.21
N LEU A 68 11.51 -2.00 -11.05
CA LEU A 68 10.60 -1.88 -9.92
C LEU A 68 11.29 -2.26 -8.60
N ILE A 69 12.02 -3.38 -8.59
CA ILE A 69 12.79 -3.83 -7.41
C ILE A 69 13.85 -2.80 -7.05
N MET A 70 14.58 -2.25 -8.03
CA MET A 70 15.56 -1.20 -7.80
C MET A 70 14.91 0.05 -7.18
N TRP A 71 13.73 0.46 -7.65
CA TRP A 71 13.01 1.59 -7.06
C TRP A 71 12.56 1.31 -5.62
N ILE A 72 12.16 0.08 -5.29
CA ILE A 72 11.88 -0.31 -3.90
C ILE A 72 13.13 -0.16 -3.05
N ASP A 73 14.26 -0.72 -3.49
CA ASP A 73 15.53 -0.73 -2.74
C ASP A 73 16.10 0.69 -2.54
N GLN A 74 15.78 1.62 -3.43
CA GLN A 74 16.14 3.03 -3.34
C GLN A 74 15.11 3.90 -2.59
N ASP A 75 14.05 3.30 -2.03
CA ASP A 75 12.90 3.98 -1.41
C ASP A 75 12.25 5.07 -2.30
N ARG A 76 12.21 4.84 -3.61
CA ARG A 76 11.66 5.79 -4.58
C ARG A 76 10.13 5.78 -4.51
N LYS A 77 9.52 6.97 -4.48
CA LYS A 77 8.06 7.14 -4.41
C LYS A 77 7.45 7.36 -5.80
N ILE A 78 7.59 6.37 -6.68
CA ILE A 78 7.13 6.42 -8.08
C ILE A 78 5.69 5.88 -8.20
N THR A 79 4.84 6.54 -8.99
CA THR A 79 3.41 6.21 -9.11
C THR A 79 3.14 4.77 -9.58
N PRO A 80 3.70 4.29 -10.72
CA PRO A 80 3.51 2.90 -11.14
C PRO A 80 4.01 1.87 -10.14
N LEU A 81 5.12 2.15 -9.43
CA LEU A 81 5.58 1.28 -8.36
C LEU A 81 4.53 1.16 -7.25
N LYS A 82 3.99 2.28 -6.79
CA LYS A 82 2.94 2.29 -5.75
C LYS A 82 1.67 1.56 -6.20
N ALA A 83 1.35 1.60 -7.49
CA ALA A 83 0.20 0.88 -8.04
C ALA A 83 0.40 -0.64 -7.90
N LEU A 84 1.53 -1.16 -8.36
CA LEU A 84 1.85 -2.60 -8.26
C LEU A 84 2.00 -3.07 -6.81
N GLN A 85 2.66 -2.28 -5.96
CA GLN A 85 2.71 -2.55 -4.52
C GLN A 85 1.30 -2.69 -3.92
N GLY A 86 0.36 -1.81 -4.32
CA GLY A 86 -1.02 -1.88 -3.88
C GLY A 86 -1.74 -3.18 -4.26
N LEU A 87 -1.55 -3.66 -5.49
CA LEU A 87 -2.14 -4.91 -5.97
C LEU A 87 -1.54 -6.13 -5.26
N ILE A 88 -0.22 -6.12 -5.05
CA ILE A 88 0.48 -7.19 -4.31
C ILE A 88 -0.01 -7.24 -2.86
N TRP A 89 -0.16 -6.08 -2.21
CA TRP A 89 -0.68 -6.03 -0.85
C TRP A 89 -2.13 -6.49 -0.77
N GLU A 90 -2.97 -6.14 -1.74
CA GLU A 90 -4.34 -6.64 -1.81
C GLU A 90 -4.37 -8.17 -1.83
N ALA A 91 -3.56 -8.79 -2.70
CA ALA A 91 -3.47 -10.24 -2.77
C ALA A 91 -3.06 -10.82 -1.41
N GLY A 92 -2.01 -10.29 -0.79
CA GLY A 92 -1.56 -10.76 0.54
C GLY A 92 -2.59 -10.58 1.65
N TYR A 93 -3.31 -9.45 1.67
CA TYR A 93 -4.40 -9.22 2.63
C TYR A 93 -5.60 -10.16 2.42
N ARG A 94 -5.92 -10.47 1.16
CA ARG A 94 -7.03 -11.36 0.81
C ARG A 94 -6.69 -12.82 1.10
N ASP A 95 -5.45 -13.20 0.85
CA ASP A 95 -4.96 -14.57 1.01
C ASP A 95 -4.58 -14.86 2.48
N GLY A 96 -4.48 -13.81 3.31
CA GLY A 96 -4.31 -13.90 4.76
C GLY A 96 -2.84 -13.96 5.21
N ASP A 97 -1.91 -13.63 4.32
CA ASP A 97 -0.46 -13.68 4.56
C ASP A 97 -0.01 -12.71 5.66
N PHE A 98 -0.77 -11.62 5.83
CA PHE A 98 -0.63 -10.68 6.94
C PHE A 98 -1.96 -9.96 7.21
N HIS A 99 -2.06 -9.38 8.40
CA HIS A 99 -3.22 -8.60 8.83
C HIS A 99 -2.79 -7.17 9.12
N GLY A 100 -3.69 -6.23 8.85
CA GLY A 100 -3.47 -4.82 9.10
C GLY A 100 -3.28 -4.58 10.60
N HIS A 101 -2.25 -3.83 10.95
CA HIS A 101 -2.00 -3.47 12.34
C HIS A 101 -2.67 -2.14 12.68
N VAL A 102 -3.51 -2.11 13.72
CA VAL A 102 -3.99 -0.88 14.36
C VAL A 102 -3.89 -1.03 15.87
N TYR A 103 -3.40 -0.01 16.57
CA TYR A 103 -3.30 -0.05 18.02
C TYR A 103 -4.67 -0.17 18.68
N PRO A 104 -4.86 -1.02 19.71
CA PRO A 104 -6.15 -1.17 20.38
C PRO A 104 -6.74 0.15 20.91
N ASP A 105 -5.91 1.03 21.46
CA ASP A 105 -6.36 2.32 21.98
C ASP A 105 -6.76 3.31 20.87
N ALA A 106 -6.12 3.22 19.70
CA ALA A 106 -6.52 3.97 18.51
C ALA A 106 -7.89 3.51 18.04
N VAL A 107 -8.15 2.20 17.97
CA VAL A 107 -9.47 1.64 17.63
C VAL A 107 -10.53 2.14 18.62
N ASP A 108 -10.26 2.05 19.92
CA ASP A 108 -11.18 2.49 20.96
C ASP A 108 -11.51 3.99 20.85
N ARG A 109 -10.51 4.83 20.55
CA ARG A 109 -10.73 6.27 20.39
C ARG A 109 -11.47 6.63 19.13
N LEU A 110 -11.14 6.01 17.99
CA LEU A 110 -11.86 6.22 16.73
C LEU A 110 -13.34 5.86 16.89
N ARG A 111 -13.66 4.73 17.53
CA ARG A 111 -15.05 4.33 17.82
C ARG A 111 -15.79 5.35 18.69
N ARG A 112 -15.15 5.87 19.73
CA ARG A 112 -15.75 6.90 20.59
C ARG A 112 -16.03 8.20 19.84
N TRP A 113 -15.06 8.71 19.08
CA TRP A 113 -15.26 9.92 18.28
C TRP A 113 -16.36 9.78 17.24
N GLN A 114 -16.48 8.61 16.61
CA GLN A 114 -17.58 8.31 15.71
C GLN A 114 -18.93 8.34 16.44
N ALA A 115 -19.02 7.72 17.62
CA ALA A 115 -20.23 7.71 18.44
C ALA A 115 -20.64 9.12 18.92
N ASP A 116 -19.66 10.00 19.13
CA ASP A 116 -19.87 11.42 19.48
C ASP A 116 -20.29 12.27 18.26
N GLY A 117 -20.44 11.67 17.06
CA GLY A 117 -20.87 12.35 15.85
C GLY A 117 -19.76 13.11 15.11
N LEU A 118 -18.48 12.88 15.48
CA LEU A 118 -17.35 13.47 14.77
C LEU A 118 -17.06 12.71 13.48
N ARG A 119 -16.74 13.45 12.42
CA ARG A 119 -16.28 12.86 11.15
C ARG A 119 -14.83 12.44 11.27
N LEU A 120 -14.50 11.26 10.77
CA LEU A 120 -13.14 10.71 10.79
C LEU A 120 -12.56 10.67 9.39
N TYR A 121 -11.33 11.12 9.25
CA TYR A 121 -10.58 11.11 8.00
C TYR A 121 -9.15 10.66 8.27
N VAL A 122 -8.51 10.11 7.24
CA VAL A 122 -7.11 9.67 7.27
C VAL A 122 -6.30 10.53 6.30
N TYR A 123 -5.10 10.93 6.71
CA TYR A 123 -4.14 11.61 5.86
C TYR A 123 -2.76 10.98 6.03
N SER A 124 -2.29 10.29 4.99
CA SER A 124 -1.02 9.56 4.99
C SER A 124 -0.42 9.52 3.58
N SER A 125 0.88 9.26 3.47
CA SER A 125 1.61 9.14 2.20
C SER A 125 1.29 7.88 1.38
N GLY A 126 0.68 6.88 2.02
CA GLY A 126 0.18 5.66 1.35
C GLY A 126 -0.97 5.97 0.39
N SER A 127 -1.14 5.16 -0.66
CA SER A 127 -2.28 5.32 -1.57
C SER A 127 -3.59 5.10 -0.83
N VAL A 128 -4.67 5.80 -1.22
CA VAL A 128 -6.01 5.61 -0.62
C VAL A 128 -6.43 4.14 -0.64
N TYR A 129 -6.00 3.40 -1.66
CA TYR A 129 -6.24 1.98 -1.77
C TYR A 129 -5.55 1.17 -0.66
N ALA A 130 -4.26 1.37 -0.46
CA ALA A 130 -3.50 0.70 0.61
C ALA A 130 -4.05 1.06 2.00
N GLN A 131 -4.50 2.30 2.20
CA GLN A 131 -5.14 2.72 3.45
C GLN A 131 -6.44 1.92 3.70
N LYS A 132 -7.29 1.75 2.69
CA LYS A 132 -8.51 0.94 2.80
C LYS A 132 -8.22 -0.52 3.13
N LEU A 133 -7.20 -1.11 2.49
CA LEU A 133 -6.78 -2.48 2.77
C LEU A 133 -6.29 -2.62 4.21
N LEU A 134 -5.43 -1.71 4.67
CA LEU A 134 -4.91 -1.70 6.04
C LEU A 134 -6.04 -1.71 7.09
N PHE A 135 -7.02 -0.80 6.97
CA PHE A 135 -8.12 -0.70 7.92
C PHE A 135 -9.23 -1.74 7.70
N GLY A 136 -9.31 -2.33 6.50
CA GLY A 136 -10.30 -3.35 6.16
C GLY A 136 -9.91 -4.76 6.59
N HIS A 137 -8.62 -5.02 6.76
CA HIS A 137 -8.06 -6.34 7.08
C HIS A 137 -7.35 -6.37 8.43
N THR A 138 -7.84 -5.63 9.42
CA THR A 138 -7.30 -5.66 10.79
C THR A 138 -7.81 -6.88 11.56
N ALA A 139 -6.94 -7.51 12.35
CA ALA A 139 -7.31 -8.60 13.26
C ALA A 139 -8.12 -8.11 14.48
#